data_AF-A0A6P1PUU5-F1
#
_entry.id   AF-A0A6P1PUU5-F1
#
_cell.length_a   1.000
_cell.length_b   1.000
_cell.length_c   1.000
_cell.angle_alpha   90.00
_cell.angle_beta   90.00
_cell.angle_gamma   90.00
#
_symmetry.space_group_name_H-M   'P 1'
#
loop_
_entity.id
_entity.type
_entity.pdbx_description
1 polymer ?
#
loop_
_entity_poly.entity_id
_entity_poly.type
_entity_poly.pdbx_seq_one_letter_code
_entity_poly.pdbx_strand_id
1 'polypeptide(L)' 'MKNVKFFAAAVVLSTLSFTSFAESVTATALTLDAAEAKIAAQAQQQGASYKITEANFNNGVHMTAELTK' A
#
# COMPACT_ATOMS: atom_id res chain seq x y z
N MET A 1 38.00 -30.99 8.63
CA MET A 1 37.04 -29.91 8.95
C MET A 1 37.21 -28.75 7.98
N LYS A 2 36.56 -28.73 6.80
CA LYS A 2 36.73 -27.65 5.80
C LYS A 2 35.45 -27.18 5.05
N ASN A 3 34.25 -27.70 5.37
CA ASN A 3 33.04 -27.43 4.56
C ASN A 3 31.93 -26.65 5.30
N VAL A 4 32.20 -26.06 6.48
CA VAL A 4 31.16 -25.40 7.32
C VAL A 4 30.87 -23.94 6.92
N LYS A 5 31.55 -23.39 5.91
CA LYS A 5 31.45 -21.94 5.60
C LYS A 5 30.28 -21.56 4.67
N PHE A 6 29.53 -22.51 4.12
CA PHE A 6 28.47 -22.23 3.13
C PHE A 6 27.08 -21.92 3.72
N PHE A 7 26.84 -22.20 5.00
CA PHE A 7 25.50 -21.99 5.59
C PHE A 7 25.26 -20.57 6.12
N ALA A 8 26.31 -19.80 6.40
CA ALA A 8 26.18 -18.45 6.96
C ALA A 8 25.79 -17.38 5.91
N ALA A 9 25.96 -17.66 4.61
CA ALA A 9 25.63 -16.72 3.55
C ALA A 9 24.15 -16.79 3.10
N ALA A 10 23.40 -17.81 3.50
CA ALA A 10 22.03 -18.04 3.04
C ALA A 10 20.94 -17.32 3.87
N VAL A 11 21.28 -16.71 5.01
CA VAL A 11 20.30 -16.14 5.96
C VAL A 11 20.01 -14.65 5.71
N VAL A 12 20.87 -13.94 4.98
CA VAL A 12 20.66 -12.50 4.69
C VAL A 12 19.73 -12.28 3.49
N LEU A 13 19.58 -13.28 2.60
CA LEU A 13 18.78 -13.13 1.37
C LEU A 13 17.28 -13.40 1.58
N SER A 14 16.87 -13.95 2.72
CA SER A 14 15.47 -14.28 3.02
C SER A 14 14.69 -13.16 3.72
N THR A 15 15.32 -12.02 4.04
CA THR A 15 14.67 -10.86 4.69
C THR A 15 14.20 -9.78 3.73
N LEU A 16 14.37 -9.96 2.41
CA LEU A 16 13.66 -9.15 1.42
C LEU A 16 12.21 -9.67 1.33
N SER A 17 11.52 -9.44 2.43
CA SER A 17 10.10 -9.68 2.63
C SER A 17 9.34 -9.18 1.41
N PHE A 18 8.68 -10.10 0.72
CA PHE A 18 7.56 -9.81 -0.16
C PHE A 18 6.42 -9.25 0.69
N THR A 19 6.54 -8.00 1.13
CA THR A 19 5.41 -7.21 1.62
C THR A 19 4.81 -6.47 0.45
N SER A 20 4.35 -7.21 -0.57
CA SER A 20 3.36 -6.68 -1.50
C SER A 20 2.02 -6.65 -0.76
N PHE A 21 1.94 -5.83 0.29
CA PHE A 21 0.66 -5.49 0.87
C PHE A 21 0.05 -4.46 -0.06
N ALA A 22 -1.06 -4.84 -0.68
CA ALA A 22 -1.97 -3.87 -1.24
C ALA A 22 -2.51 -3.06 -0.05
N GLU A 23 -1.95 -1.88 0.17
CA GLU A 23 -2.33 -1.03 1.29
C GLU A 23 -3.66 -0.36 0.94
N SER A 24 -4.74 -0.67 1.64
CA SER A 24 -6.01 0.02 1.42
C SER A 24 -6.02 1.32 2.21
N VAL A 25 -6.20 2.44 1.51
CA VAL A 25 -6.45 3.75 2.10
C VAL A 25 -7.91 4.12 1.98
N THR A 26 -8.46 4.58 3.08
CA THR A 26 -9.82 5.15 3.12
C THR A 26 -9.72 6.66 3.33
N ALA A 27 -10.34 7.42 2.44
CA ALA A 27 -10.50 8.85 2.57
C ALA A 27 -11.96 9.22 2.79
N THR A 28 -12.19 10.10 3.75
CA THR A 28 -13.50 10.71 3.99
C THR A 28 -13.47 12.18 3.62
N ALA A 29 -14.44 12.63 2.83
CA ALA A 29 -14.64 14.02 2.46
C ALA A 29 -16.11 14.36 2.23
N LEU A 30 -16.42 15.64 2.04
CA LEU A 30 -17.78 16.11 1.75
C LEU A 30 -18.14 16.00 0.26
N THR A 31 -17.15 15.87 -0.61
CA THR A 31 -17.31 15.77 -2.07
C THR A 31 -16.41 14.67 -2.63
N LEU A 32 -16.77 14.16 -3.81
CA LEU A 32 -15.99 13.16 -4.55
C LEU A 32 -14.56 13.62 -4.80
N ASP A 33 -14.41 14.82 -5.38
CA ASP A 33 -13.11 15.41 -5.68
C ASP A 33 -12.21 15.51 -4.45
N ALA A 34 -12.76 15.89 -3.30
CA ALA A 34 -11.98 16.02 -2.07
C ALA A 34 -11.58 14.66 -1.49
N ALA A 35 -12.41 13.61 -1.68
CA ALA A 35 -12.05 12.25 -1.27
C ALA A 35 -10.96 11.69 -2.19
N GLU A 36 -11.12 11.86 -3.51
CA GLU A 36 -10.16 11.39 -4.50
C GLU A 36 -8.81 12.11 -4.38
N ALA A 37 -8.81 13.44 -4.21
CA ALA A 37 -7.58 14.21 -4.00
C ALA A 37 -6.80 13.74 -2.78
N LYS A 38 -7.48 13.33 -1.69
CA LYS A 38 -6.82 12.77 -0.51
C LYS A 38 -6.19 11.41 -0.80
N ILE A 39 -6.90 10.53 -1.49
CA ILE A 39 -6.37 9.21 -1.89
C ILE A 39 -5.17 9.38 -2.82
N ALA A 40 -5.29 10.24 -3.83
CA ALA A 40 -4.22 10.51 -4.78
C ALA A 40 -2.98 11.10 -4.07
N ALA A 41 -3.17 12.02 -3.12
CA ALA A 41 -2.07 12.57 -2.33
C ALA A 41 -1.40 11.50 -1.46
N GLN A 42 -2.18 10.63 -0.79
CA GLN A 42 -1.65 9.51 -0.01
C GLN A 42 -0.88 8.52 -0.89
N ALA A 43 -1.41 8.21 -2.07
CA ALA A 43 -0.77 7.34 -3.04
C ALA A 43 0.56 7.89 -3.54
N GLN A 44 0.57 9.18 -3.88
CA GLN A 44 1.77 9.87 -4.33
C GLN A 44 2.83 9.98 -3.23
N GLN A 45 2.42 10.22 -1.98
CA GLN A 45 3.32 10.20 -0.82
C GLN A 45 3.97 8.84 -0.59
N GLN A 46 3.22 7.77 -0.85
CA GLN A 46 3.74 6.40 -0.72
C GLN A 46 4.49 5.92 -1.97
N GLY A 47 4.46 6.68 -3.07
CA GLY A 47 5.02 6.28 -4.35
C GLY A 47 4.29 5.08 -4.96
N ALA A 48 3.00 4.94 -4.68
CA ALA A 48 2.16 3.83 -5.13
C ALA A 48 1.12 4.33 -6.13
N SER A 49 0.70 3.43 -7.03
CA SER A 49 -0.52 3.62 -7.81
C SER A 49 -1.74 3.35 -6.93
N TYR A 50 -2.85 4.03 -7.17
CA TYR A 50 -4.09 3.79 -6.43
C TYR A 50 -5.18 3.30 -7.37
N LYS A 51 -6.06 2.44 -6.84
CA LYS A 51 -7.28 2.01 -7.51
C LYS A 51 -8.44 2.12 -6.55
N ILE A 52 -9.43 2.95 -6.89
CA ILE A 52 -10.64 3.05 -6.08
C ILE A 52 -11.39 1.71 -6.18
N THR A 53 -11.61 1.07 -5.04
CA THR A 53 -12.32 -0.21 -4.93
C THR A 53 -13.73 -0.03 -4.40
N GLU A 54 -13.94 0.99 -3.56
CA GLU A 54 -15.25 1.31 -3.00
C GLU A 54 -15.45 2.83 -2.88
N ALA A 55 -16.69 3.28 -3.10
CA ALA A 55 -17.12 4.64 -2.82
C ALA A 55 -18.53 4.60 -2.21
N ASN A 56 -18.65 5.06 -0.97
CA ASN A 56 -19.88 5.11 -0.21
C ASN A 56 -20.25 6.57 0.07
N PHE A 57 -21.53 6.88 -0.14
CA PHE A 57 -22.10 8.20 0.07
C PHE A 57 -23.20 8.11 1.12
N ASN A 58 -22.81 8.26 2.39
CA ASN A 58 -23.75 8.23 3.50
C ASN A 58 -23.45 9.42 4.43
N ASN A 59 -24.07 10.57 4.12
CA ASN A 59 -23.84 11.85 4.80
C ASN A 59 -22.38 12.36 4.71
N GLY A 60 -21.67 11.93 3.65
CA GLY A 60 -20.26 12.19 3.40
C GLY A 60 -19.74 11.14 2.40
N VAL A 61 -18.72 11.50 1.63
CA VAL A 61 -18.03 10.59 0.71
C VAL A 61 -16.97 9.84 1.49
N HIS A 62 -17.18 8.54 1.67
CA HIS A 62 -16.20 7.58 2.16
C HIS A 62 -15.70 6.79 0.96
N MET A 63 -14.46 7.00 0.57
CA MET A 63 -13.85 6.33 -0.57
C MET A 63 -12.71 5.46 -0.09
N THR A 64 -12.68 4.20 -0.53
CA THR A 64 -11.59 3.28 -0.27
C THR A 64 -10.86 3.02 -1.58
N ALA A 65 -9.55 3.15 -1.55
CA ALA A 65 -8.70 2.77 -2.65
C ALA A 65 -7.60 1.83 -2.18
N GLU A 66 -7.22 0.96 -3.08
CA GLU A 66 -6.16 0.00 -2.91
C GLU A 66 -4.89 0.59 -3.54
N LEU A 67 -3.83 0.69 -2.74
CA LEU A 67 -2.52 1.16 -3.15
C LEU A 67 -1.67 -0.02 -3.59
N THR A 68 -1.13 0.07 -4.79
CA THR A 68 -0.24 -0.92 -5.38
C THR A 68 1.08 -0.24 -5.71
N LYS A 69 2.18 -0.72 -5.13
CA LYS A 69 3.55 -0.28 -5.44
C LYS A 69 4.13 -1.02 -6.64
#